data_AF-A0A2S6GT32-F1
#
_entry.id   AF-A0A2S6GT32-F1
#
_cell.length_a   1.000
_cell.length_b   1.000
_cell.length_c   1.000
_cell.angle_alpha   90.00
_cell.angle_beta   90.00
_cell.angle_gamma   90.00
#
_symmetry.space_group_name_H-M   'P 1'
#
loop_
_entity.id
_entity.type
_entity.pdbx_description
1 polymer ?
#
loop_
_entity_poly.entity_id
_entity_poly.type
_entity_poly.pdbx_seq_one_letter_code
_entity_poly.pdbx_strand_id
1 'polypeptide(L)'
;MPLYEETVASQWCAPGERLLVLLGPREGNIASRIGGQPRFPHPPADDVPELVPIKDDWPELSDFAVRLPDDEWVDEPSLAWFAEAPTAGHDAVVAAGYLAAGNGQVGLAITDRRVAVLFPERLLVTEQLRRKGSAPKKPGLLGRAAKAFDNWLDTTAEWRVDDAVISFWETDRVPQWDTALVGRGAPFTWLVRVRFADGSRLSARAGNHDHLAG
;
A
#
# COMPACT_ATOMS: atom_id res chain seq x y z
N MET A 1 13.94 15.29 -12.37
CA MET A 1 13.75 13.95 -11.80
C MET A 1 12.35 13.54 -12.19
N PRO A 2 12.12 12.35 -12.78
CA PRO A 2 10.77 11.94 -13.16
C PRO A 2 9.87 11.92 -11.92
N LEU A 3 8.60 12.25 -12.12
CA LEU A 3 7.60 12.18 -11.05
C LEU A 3 7.25 10.71 -10.78
N TYR A 4 6.79 10.38 -9.56
CA TYR A 4 6.49 9.00 -9.13
C TYR A 4 5.53 8.30 -10.12
N GLU A 5 4.50 9.02 -10.56
CA GLU A 5 3.50 8.53 -11.49
C GLU A 5 4.04 8.25 -12.89
N GLU A 6 5.00 9.03 -13.38
CA GLU A 6 5.58 8.82 -14.72
C GLU A 6 6.37 7.52 -14.73
N THR A 7 7.15 7.28 -13.67
CA THR A 7 7.91 6.04 -13.49
C THR A 7 6.96 4.84 -13.40
N VAL A 8 5.97 4.88 -12.49
CA VAL A 8 5.00 3.79 -12.33
C VAL A 8 4.22 3.54 -13.62
N ALA A 9 3.73 4.59 -14.28
CA ALA A 9 3.00 4.45 -15.54
C ALA A 9 3.87 3.79 -16.62
N SER A 10 5.13 4.22 -16.77
CA SER A 10 6.03 3.66 -17.79
C SER A 10 6.41 2.19 -17.57
N GLN A 11 6.45 1.74 -16.31
CA GLN A 11 6.92 0.41 -15.94
C GLN A 11 5.80 -0.61 -15.78
N TRP A 12 4.63 -0.19 -15.29
CA TRP A 12 3.55 -1.10 -14.90
C TRP A 12 2.32 -1.05 -15.81
N CYS A 13 2.01 0.11 -16.40
CA CYS A 13 0.85 0.22 -17.30
C CYS A 13 1.13 -0.47 -18.64
N ALA A 14 0.13 -1.18 -19.17
CA ALA A 14 0.19 -1.73 -20.51
C ALA A 14 0.23 -0.61 -21.57
N PRO A 15 0.70 -0.88 -22.81
CA PRO A 15 0.63 0.11 -23.88
C PRO A 15 -0.77 0.71 -24.06
N GLY A 16 -0.86 2.04 -23.97
CA GLY A 16 -2.09 2.81 -24.09
C GLY A 16 -3.04 2.73 -22.88
N GLU A 17 -2.65 2.10 -21.79
CA GLU A 17 -3.33 2.21 -20.49
C GLU A 17 -2.93 3.54 -19.83
N ARG A 18 -3.90 4.24 -19.25
CA ARG A 18 -3.66 5.54 -18.60
C ARG A 18 -3.80 5.40 -17.09
N LEU A 19 -2.76 5.78 -16.36
CA LEU A 19 -2.80 5.94 -14.91
C LEU A 19 -3.67 7.16 -14.56
N LEU A 20 -4.70 6.94 -13.73
CA LEU A 20 -5.65 7.97 -13.30
C LEU A 20 -5.37 8.39 -11.85
N VAL A 21 -5.05 7.42 -11.00
CA VAL A 21 -4.71 7.65 -9.59
C VAL A 21 -3.51 6.80 -9.23
N LEU A 22 -2.55 7.40 -8.53
CA LEU A 22 -1.54 6.69 -7.75
C LEU A 22 -1.63 7.20 -6.33
N LEU A 23 -1.90 6.30 -5.39
CA LEU A 23 -1.75 6.56 -3.96
C LEU A 23 -0.50 5.84 -3.51
N GLY A 24 0.51 6.61 -3.11
CA GLY A 24 1.84 6.10 -2.77
C GLY A 24 1.89 5.37 -1.43
N PRO A 25 3.10 5.06 -0.93
CA PRO A 25 3.30 4.46 0.39
C PRO A 25 2.69 5.36 1.47
N ARG A 26 2.13 4.72 2.50
CA ARG A 26 1.53 5.39 3.65
C ARG A 26 1.87 4.63 4.92
N GLU A 27 2.66 5.26 5.76
CA GLU A 27 2.94 4.80 7.11
C GLU A 27 1.65 4.81 7.95
N GLY A 28 1.37 3.67 8.58
CA GLY A 28 0.17 3.48 9.39
C GLY A 28 -0.48 2.13 9.15
N ASN A 29 -1.30 1.75 10.11
CA ASN A 29 -2.09 0.55 10.05
C ASN A 29 -3.27 0.68 9.08
N ILE A 30 -3.80 -0.47 8.71
CA ILE A 30 -5.02 -0.59 7.91
C ILE A 30 -6.17 -0.96 8.84
N ALA A 31 -7.31 -0.29 8.66
CA ALA A 31 -8.55 -0.61 9.36
C ALA A 31 -9.63 -1.07 8.39
N SER A 32 -10.62 -1.79 8.90
CA SER A 32 -11.83 -2.07 8.13
C SER A 32 -13.10 -2.12 8.97
N ARG A 33 -14.23 -1.92 8.32
CA ARG A 33 -15.58 -2.18 8.86
C ARG A 33 -16.30 -3.15 7.94
N ILE A 34 -16.55 -4.36 8.43
CA ILE A 34 -17.15 -5.45 7.64
C ILE A 34 -18.49 -5.83 8.26
N GLY A 35 -19.58 -5.67 7.53
CA GLY A 35 -20.93 -5.93 8.06
C GLY A 35 -21.24 -5.08 9.30
N GLY A 36 -20.72 -3.85 9.34
CA GLY A 36 -20.83 -2.93 10.49
C GLY A 36 -19.88 -3.22 11.65
N GLN A 37 -19.11 -4.32 11.62
CA GLN A 37 -18.17 -4.67 12.68
C GLN A 37 -16.77 -4.12 12.38
N PRO A 38 -16.17 -3.34 13.29
CA PRO A 38 -14.79 -2.87 13.10
C PRO A 38 -13.81 -4.04 13.22
N ARG A 39 -12.78 -4.03 12.37
CA ARG A 39 -11.61 -4.90 12.46
C ARG A 39 -10.37 -4.05 12.37
N PHE A 40 -9.54 -4.16 13.40
CA PHE A 40 -8.34 -3.37 13.50
C PHE A 40 -7.28 -4.07 14.39
N PRO A 41 -6.01 -4.18 13.95
CA PRO A 41 -5.58 -3.95 12.57
C PRO A 41 -6.29 -4.92 11.60
N HIS A 42 -6.45 -4.51 10.35
CA HIS A 42 -6.95 -5.40 9.30
C HIS A 42 -5.88 -6.48 9.04
N PRO A 43 -6.27 -7.78 9.01
CA PRO A 43 -5.30 -8.85 8.79
C PRO A 43 -4.66 -8.76 7.40
N PRO A 44 -3.35 -9.04 7.26
CA PRO A 44 -2.70 -9.08 5.96
C PRO A 44 -3.23 -10.25 5.11
N ALA A 45 -3.14 -10.11 3.79
CA ALA A 45 -3.41 -11.20 2.86
C ALA A 45 -2.32 -12.29 2.95
N ASP A 46 -2.72 -13.56 2.90
CA ASP A 46 -1.84 -14.71 3.13
C ASP A 46 -0.95 -15.07 1.92
N ASP A 47 -1.28 -14.58 0.73
CA ASP A 47 -0.64 -14.93 -0.55
C ASP A 47 0.40 -13.89 -1.03
N VAL A 48 0.77 -12.95 -0.16
CA VAL A 48 1.80 -11.95 -0.43
C VAL A 48 3.18 -12.50 -0.02
N PRO A 49 4.20 -12.43 -0.89
CA PRO A 49 5.56 -12.81 -0.51
C PRO A 49 6.08 -11.98 0.65
N GLU A 50 6.93 -12.60 1.48
CA GLU A 50 7.56 -11.92 2.61
C GLU A 50 8.34 -10.67 2.17
N LEU A 51 8.13 -9.58 2.89
CA LEU A 51 8.89 -8.35 2.74
C LEU A 51 10.18 -8.42 3.56
N VAL A 52 11.20 -7.69 3.12
CA VAL A 52 12.34 -7.39 3.99
C VAL A 52 11.83 -6.68 5.25
N PRO A 53 12.50 -6.83 6.41
CA PRO A 53 12.15 -6.07 7.60
C PRO A 53 12.10 -4.58 7.31
N ILE A 54 10.91 -4.01 7.49
CA ILE A 54 10.62 -2.58 7.39
C ILE A 54 10.40 -2.10 8.82
N LYS A 55 10.96 -0.94 9.17
CA LYS A 55 10.73 -0.32 10.47
C LYS A 55 9.34 0.31 10.51
N ASP A 56 8.60 0.01 11.57
CA ASP A 56 7.30 0.63 11.86
C ASP A 56 7.55 1.78 12.85
N ASP A 57 7.47 3.02 12.38
CA ASP A 57 7.65 4.21 13.21
C ASP A 57 6.45 5.16 13.23
N TRP A 58 5.29 4.68 12.76
CA TRP A 58 4.03 5.34 13.00
C TRP A 58 3.53 5.11 14.44
N PRO A 59 2.67 6.01 14.97
CA PRO A 59 2.14 5.89 16.32
C PRO A 59 1.44 4.55 16.58
N GLU A 60 1.54 4.09 17.83
CA GLU A 60 0.68 3.01 18.31
C GLU A 60 -0.79 3.43 18.20
N LEU A 61 -1.64 2.43 17.99
CA LEU A 61 -3.08 2.66 17.90
C LEU A 61 -3.64 3.17 19.23
N SER A 62 -4.50 4.20 19.17
CA SER A 62 -5.35 4.53 20.31
C SER A 62 -6.46 3.51 20.53
N ASP A 63 -6.83 3.29 21.79
CA ASP A 63 -7.98 2.45 22.17
C ASP A 63 -9.32 2.93 21.55
N PHE A 64 -9.38 4.16 21.05
CA PHE A 64 -10.57 4.79 20.47
C PHE A 64 -10.74 4.52 18.97
N ALA A 65 -9.68 4.16 18.26
CA ALA A 65 -9.67 3.99 16.81
C ALA A 65 -10.76 3.02 16.29
N VAL A 66 -11.04 1.97 17.05
CA VAL A 66 -12.07 0.96 16.73
C VAL A 66 -13.51 1.47 16.82
N ARG A 67 -13.75 2.67 17.35
CA ARG A 67 -15.09 3.23 17.61
C ARG A 67 -15.42 4.47 16.78
N LEU A 68 -14.50 4.95 15.96
CA LEU A 68 -14.68 6.18 15.18
C LEU A 68 -15.73 5.93 14.07
N PRO A 69 -16.85 6.68 14.06
CA PRO A 69 -17.86 6.54 13.02
C PRO A 69 -17.40 7.16 11.69
N ASP A 70 -17.98 6.70 10.59
CA ASP A 70 -17.81 7.29 9.25
C ASP A 70 -16.36 7.63 8.90
N ASP A 71 -16.09 8.90 8.57
CA ASP A 71 -14.76 9.38 8.19
C ASP A 71 -13.95 9.93 9.38
N GLU A 72 -14.39 9.75 10.64
CA GLU A 72 -13.65 10.24 11.82
C GLU A 72 -12.35 9.50 12.06
N TRP A 73 -12.17 8.34 11.45
CA TRP A 73 -10.91 7.61 11.45
C TRP A 73 -9.74 8.47 10.94
N VAL A 74 -10.00 9.50 10.12
CA VAL A 74 -8.96 10.42 9.63
C VAL A 74 -8.25 11.17 10.76
N ASP A 75 -8.87 11.30 11.93
CA ASP A 75 -8.29 11.94 13.11
C ASP A 75 -7.41 10.95 13.92
N GLU A 76 -7.35 9.67 13.56
CA GLU A 76 -6.50 8.65 14.20
C GLU A 76 -5.14 8.52 13.48
N PRO A 77 -4.05 9.12 14.00
CA PRO A 77 -2.77 9.22 13.29
C PRO A 77 -2.13 7.87 12.95
N SER A 78 -2.44 6.81 13.70
CA SER A 78 -1.92 5.46 13.44
C SER A 78 -2.57 4.76 12.25
N LEU A 79 -3.60 5.34 11.61
CA LEU A 79 -4.28 4.79 10.44
C LEU A 79 -3.81 5.44 9.14
N ALA A 80 -3.45 4.59 8.17
CA ALA A 80 -3.15 5.00 6.81
C ALA A 80 -4.36 4.82 5.87
N TRP A 81 -5.10 3.73 6.06
CA TRP A 81 -6.20 3.33 5.19
C TRP A 81 -7.39 2.80 5.98
N PHE A 82 -8.59 2.96 5.42
CA PHE A 82 -9.83 2.46 5.99
C PHE A 82 -10.73 1.85 4.91
N ALA A 83 -11.06 0.56 5.06
CA ALA A 83 -11.96 -0.16 4.16
C ALA A 83 -13.35 -0.39 4.77
N GLU A 84 -14.39 -0.34 3.95
CA GLU A 84 -15.76 -0.61 4.37
C GLU A 84 -16.46 -1.51 3.37
N ALA A 85 -17.10 -2.56 3.87
CA ALA A 85 -17.90 -3.43 3.02
C ALA A 85 -18.99 -4.18 3.80
N PRO A 86 -20.02 -4.68 3.08
CA PRO A 86 -20.99 -5.60 3.67
C PRO A 86 -20.36 -6.96 4.07
N THR A 87 -19.42 -7.49 3.29
CA THR A 87 -18.80 -8.80 3.53
C THR A 87 -17.29 -8.79 3.27
N ALA A 88 -16.57 -9.77 3.81
CA ALA A 88 -15.11 -9.82 3.73
C ALA A 88 -14.55 -10.08 2.33
N GLY A 89 -15.37 -10.57 1.40
CA GLY A 89 -14.95 -10.88 0.03
C GLY A 89 -15.08 -9.71 -0.96
N HIS A 90 -15.48 -8.53 -0.49
CA HIS A 90 -15.58 -7.34 -1.35
C HIS A 90 -14.21 -6.72 -1.61
N ASP A 91 -14.08 -6.05 -2.75
CA ASP A 91 -12.82 -5.57 -3.32
C ASP A 91 -12.07 -4.64 -2.37
N ALA A 92 -12.74 -3.71 -1.69
CA ALA A 92 -12.07 -2.82 -0.74
C ALA A 92 -11.42 -3.59 0.44
N VAL A 93 -12.07 -4.65 0.91
CA VAL A 93 -11.56 -5.47 2.01
C VAL A 93 -10.42 -6.34 1.54
N VAL A 94 -10.54 -6.95 0.36
CA VAL A 94 -9.47 -7.75 -0.22
C VAL A 94 -8.24 -6.87 -0.45
N ALA A 95 -8.40 -5.70 -1.09
CA ALA A 95 -7.33 -4.72 -1.28
C ALA A 95 -6.69 -4.28 0.04
N ALA A 96 -7.49 -4.08 1.10
CA ALA A 96 -6.98 -3.75 2.43
C ALA A 96 -6.07 -4.85 3.01
N GLY A 97 -6.35 -6.13 2.73
CA GLY A 97 -5.47 -7.24 3.09
C GLY A 97 -4.10 -7.14 2.42
N TYR A 98 -4.06 -6.85 1.12
CA TYR A 98 -2.80 -6.65 0.40
C TYR A 98 -2.07 -5.37 0.85
N LEU A 99 -2.79 -4.29 1.15
CA LEU A 99 -2.20 -3.08 1.73
C LEU A 99 -1.58 -3.35 3.11
N ALA A 100 -2.26 -4.13 3.95
CA ALA A 100 -1.78 -4.50 5.28
C ALA A 100 -0.53 -5.39 5.21
N ALA A 101 -0.46 -6.30 4.23
CA ALA A 101 0.74 -7.11 3.98
C ALA A 101 1.95 -6.27 3.54
N GLY A 102 1.70 -5.07 3.01
CA GLY A 102 2.71 -4.14 2.53
C GLY A 102 3.49 -3.35 3.58
N ASN A 103 3.04 -3.41 4.84
CA ASN A 103 3.64 -2.72 5.98
C ASN A 103 3.96 -1.23 5.72
N GLY A 104 2.99 -0.51 5.15
CA GLY A 104 3.08 0.92 4.82
C GLY A 104 3.91 1.28 3.58
N GLN A 105 4.60 0.31 2.96
CA GLN A 105 5.49 0.52 1.81
C GLN A 105 4.88 0.08 0.48
N VAL A 106 3.56 0.14 0.39
CA VAL A 106 2.76 -0.25 -0.77
C VAL A 106 1.74 0.82 -1.11
N GLY A 107 1.17 0.74 -2.31
CA GLY A 107 0.29 1.77 -2.83
C GLY A 107 -0.86 1.19 -3.61
N LEU A 108 -1.76 2.08 -4.04
CA LEU A 108 -2.90 1.74 -4.87
C LEU A 108 -2.78 2.51 -6.19
N ALA A 109 -2.89 1.82 -7.31
CA ALA A 109 -3.00 2.43 -8.63
C ALA A 109 -4.39 2.18 -9.22
N ILE A 110 -4.99 3.21 -9.81
CA ILE A 110 -6.21 3.11 -10.60
C ILE A 110 -5.88 3.61 -12.00
N THR A 111 -6.23 2.82 -13.01
CA THR A 111 -6.10 3.16 -14.42
C THR A 111 -7.48 3.25 -15.07
N ASP A 112 -7.52 3.61 -16.34
CA ASP A 112 -8.73 3.52 -17.14
C ASP A 112 -9.16 2.07 -17.48
N ARG A 113 -8.44 1.06 -16.97
CA ARG A 113 -8.72 -0.37 -17.22
C ARG A 113 -8.81 -1.25 -15.98
N ARG A 114 -8.13 -0.88 -14.89
CA ARG A 114 -8.06 -1.71 -13.67
C ARG A 114 -7.67 -0.89 -12.45
N VAL A 115 -7.74 -1.55 -11.30
CA VAL A 115 -7.18 -1.09 -10.03
C VAL A 115 -6.29 -2.20 -9.46
N ALA A 116 -5.18 -1.80 -8.82
CA ALA A 116 -4.20 -2.74 -8.28
C ALA A 116 -3.53 -2.22 -7.00
N VAL A 117 -3.11 -3.14 -6.14
CA VAL A 117 -2.20 -2.85 -5.03
C VAL A 117 -0.76 -3.13 -5.50
N LEU A 118 0.08 -2.11 -5.43
CA LEU A 118 1.44 -2.11 -5.95
C LEU A 118 2.47 -2.29 -4.83
N PHE A 119 3.45 -3.15 -5.09
CA PHE A 119 4.57 -3.48 -4.23
C PHE A 119 5.89 -3.14 -4.92
N PRO A 120 6.82 -2.45 -4.24
CA PRO A 120 8.16 -2.24 -4.78
C PRO A 120 8.92 -3.57 -4.80
N GLU A 121 9.34 -4.03 -5.97
CA GLU A 121 9.98 -5.34 -6.14
C GLU A 121 11.18 -5.53 -5.21
N ARG A 122 11.96 -4.47 -4.97
CA ARG A 122 13.15 -4.57 -4.11
C ARG A 122 12.83 -4.85 -2.64
N LEU A 123 11.60 -4.63 -2.19
CA LEU A 123 11.22 -4.89 -0.82
C LEU A 123 10.81 -6.35 -0.62
N LEU A 124 10.64 -7.13 -1.70
CA LEU A 124 10.32 -8.55 -1.62
C LEU A 124 11.59 -9.37 -1.36
N VAL A 125 11.55 -10.23 -0.33
CA VAL A 125 12.67 -11.12 0.02
C VAL A 125 13.07 -12.01 -1.16
N THR A 126 12.08 -12.54 -1.89
CA THR A 126 12.32 -13.41 -3.05
C THR A 126 13.11 -12.71 -4.17
N GLU A 127 12.81 -11.44 -4.45
CA GLU A 127 13.51 -10.67 -5.49
C GLU A 127 14.94 -10.32 -5.07
N GLN A 128 15.14 -10.01 -3.80
CA GLN A 128 16.46 -9.81 -3.22
C GLN A 128 17.34 -11.06 -3.34
N LEU A 129 16.77 -12.25 -3.10
CA LEU A 129 17.46 -13.53 -3.29
C LEU A 129 17.79 -13.80 -4.77
N ARG A 130 16.86 -13.53 -5.69
CA ARG A 130 17.05 -13.71 -7.14
C ARG A 130 18.19 -12.87 -7.68
N ARG A 131 18.25 -11.58 -7.32
CA ARG A 131 19.32 -10.65 -7.74
C ARG A 131 20.70 -11.13 -7.29
N LYS A 132 20.81 -11.69 -6.08
CA LYS A 132 22.07 -12.22 -5.53
C LYS A 132 22.49 -13.55 -6.15
N GLY A 133 21.55 -14.47 -6.41
CA GLY A 133 21.84 -15.74 -7.09
C GLY A 133 22.38 -15.56 -8.51
N SER A 134 22.05 -14.43 -9.12
CA SER A 134 22.50 -14.00 -10.46
C SER A 134 23.87 -13.30 -10.44
N ALA A 135 24.43 -12.97 -9.27
CA ALA A 135 25.72 -12.29 -9.16
C ALA A 135 26.89 -13.28 -9.35
N PRO A 136 27.96 -12.89 -10.08
CA PRO A 136 29.08 -13.79 -10.34
C PRO A 136 29.77 -14.23 -9.04
N LYS A 137 29.83 -15.55 -8.81
CA LYS A 137 30.49 -16.15 -7.64
C LYS A 137 31.99 -15.84 -7.66
N LYS A 138 32.45 -14.91 -6.83
CA LYS A 138 33.89 -14.75 -6.55
C LYS A 138 34.33 -15.85 -5.56
N PRO A 139 35.31 -16.71 -5.91
CA PRO A 139 35.77 -17.78 -5.04
C PRO A 139 36.59 -17.19 -3.89
N GLY A 140 36.04 -17.16 -2.67
CA GLY A 140 36.79 -16.75 -1.47
C GLY A 140 36.01 -16.14 -0.31
N LEU A 141 34.70 -15.91 -0.41
CA LEU A 141 33.94 -15.13 0.59
C LEU A 141 32.76 -15.87 1.27
N LEU A 142 32.66 -17.19 1.12
CA LEU A 142 31.52 -17.98 1.62
C LEU A 142 31.31 -17.86 3.15
N GLY A 143 32.37 -17.69 3.95
CA GLY A 143 32.26 -17.57 5.40
C GLY A 143 31.89 -16.18 5.93
N ARG A 144 32.06 -15.11 5.14
CA ARG A 144 31.68 -13.74 5.51
C ARG A 144 30.25 -13.38 5.05
N ALA A 145 29.73 -14.09 4.05
CA ALA A 145 28.41 -13.84 3.48
C ALA A 145 27.26 -14.13 4.47
N ALA A 146 27.41 -15.13 5.36
CA ALA A 146 26.39 -15.49 6.34
C ALA A 146 26.23 -14.42 7.46
N LYS A 147 27.34 -13.90 8.01
CA LYS A 147 27.29 -12.82 9.02
C LYS A 147 26.90 -11.46 8.45
N ALA A 148 27.09 -11.25 7.15
CA ALA A 148 26.57 -10.07 6.47
C ALA A 148 25.05 -10.14 6.28
N PHE A 149 24.44 -11.32 6.33
CA PHE A 149 22.98 -11.50 6.14
C PHE A 149 22.18 -10.89 7.30
N ASP A 150 22.62 -11.10 8.56
CA ASP A 150 22.00 -10.53 9.76
C ASP A 150 22.15 -8.99 9.86
N ASN A 151 23.19 -8.42 9.24
CA ASN A 151 23.45 -6.97 9.25
C ASN A 151 22.94 -6.24 7.97
N TRP A 152 22.34 -6.95 7.01
CA TRP A 152 22.07 -6.42 5.66
C TRP A 152 20.60 -6.12 5.37
N LEU A 153 19.67 -6.64 6.17
CA LEU A 153 18.29 -6.19 6.11
C LEU A 153 18.26 -4.77 6.71
N ASP A 154 18.50 -3.80 5.83
CA ASP A 154 18.41 -2.39 6.13
C ASP A 154 16.98 -2.13 6.61
N THR A 155 16.81 -2.00 7.92
CA THR A 155 15.51 -1.76 8.56
C THR A 155 14.93 -0.39 8.16
N THR A 156 15.67 0.42 7.38
CA THR A 156 15.20 1.68 6.80
C THR A 156 14.67 1.53 5.37
N ALA A 157 14.38 0.31 4.91
CA ALA A 157 13.90 0.06 3.56
C ALA A 157 12.49 0.65 3.31
N GLU A 158 12.46 1.87 2.77
CA GLU A 158 11.25 2.57 2.28
C GLU A 158 11.00 2.31 0.79
N TRP A 159 9.84 2.63 0.21
CA TRP A 159 9.62 2.71 -1.26
C TRP A 159 10.28 3.96 -1.84
N ARG A 160 10.99 3.83 -2.98
CA ARG A 160 11.63 4.91 -3.74
C ARG A 160 10.97 5.13 -5.10
N VAL A 161 11.09 6.36 -5.60
CA VAL A 161 10.55 6.84 -6.89
C VAL A 161 10.92 5.93 -8.06
N ASP A 162 12.13 5.37 -8.03
CA ASP A 162 12.74 4.60 -9.11
C ASP A 162 12.56 3.09 -8.97
N ASP A 163 11.81 2.63 -7.96
CA ASP A 163 11.54 1.22 -7.79
C ASP A 163 10.60 0.68 -8.87
N ALA A 164 11.01 -0.44 -9.48
CA ALA A 164 10.10 -1.29 -10.20
C ALA A 164 9.00 -1.80 -9.26
N VAL A 165 7.77 -1.83 -9.76
CA VAL A 165 6.59 -2.25 -9.00
C VAL A 165 5.94 -3.48 -9.61
N ILE A 166 5.40 -4.33 -8.74
CA ILE A 166 4.59 -5.50 -9.08
C ILE A 166 3.26 -5.45 -8.32
N SER A 167 2.21 -6.01 -8.91
CA SER A 167 0.89 -6.12 -8.31
C SER A 167 0.64 -7.56 -7.84
N PHE A 168 0.17 -7.74 -6.60
CA PHE A 168 -0.30 -9.03 -6.09
C PHE A 168 -1.82 -9.14 -6.07
N TRP A 169 -2.52 -8.01 -6.22
CA TRP A 169 -3.96 -7.96 -6.38
C TRP A 169 -4.35 -6.97 -7.46
N GLU A 170 -5.28 -7.40 -8.32
CA GLU A 170 -5.86 -6.58 -9.37
C GLU A 170 -7.33 -6.93 -9.60
N THR A 171 -8.11 -5.95 -10.06
CA THR A 171 -9.39 -6.19 -10.71
C THR A 171 -9.60 -5.22 -11.87
N ASP A 172 -10.23 -5.69 -12.94
CA ASP A 172 -10.62 -4.92 -14.12
C ASP A 172 -11.90 -4.08 -13.91
N ARG A 173 -12.54 -4.23 -12.74
CA ARG A 173 -13.68 -3.41 -12.32
C ARG A 173 -13.19 -2.06 -11.83
N VAL A 174 -12.93 -1.16 -12.79
CA VAL A 174 -12.43 0.20 -12.51
C VAL A 174 -13.35 0.91 -11.50
N PRO A 175 -12.83 1.26 -10.32
CA PRO A 175 -13.62 1.93 -9.30
C PRO A 175 -13.84 3.39 -9.66
N GLN A 176 -14.91 3.98 -9.11
CA GLN A 176 -15.03 5.42 -9.06
C GLN A 176 -14.16 5.96 -7.93
N TRP A 177 -13.68 7.19 -8.05
CA TRP A 177 -12.98 7.84 -6.96
C TRP A 177 -13.36 9.32 -6.85
N ASP A 178 -13.20 9.87 -5.66
CA ASP A 178 -13.32 11.30 -5.38
C ASP A 178 -12.36 11.73 -4.28
N THR A 179 -12.24 13.05 -4.13
CA THR A 179 -11.60 13.65 -2.97
C THR A 179 -12.61 14.39 -2.12
N ALA A 180 -12.38 14.41 -0.82
CA ALA A 180 -13.18 15.16 0.13
C ALA A 180 -12.30 15.79 1.21
N LEU A 181 -12.69 16.98 1.64
CA LEU A 181 -12.12 17.61 2.82
C LEU A 181 -12.94 17.17 4.05
N VAL A 182 -12.30 16.48 4.99
CA VAL A 182 -12.94 15.84 6.15
C VAL A 182 -12.16 16.11 7.44
N GLY A 183 -12.67 15.58 8.55
CA GLY A 183 -12.10 15.78 9.88
C GLY A 183 -12.80 16.90 10.65
N ARG A 184 -12.71 16.83 11.98
CA ARG A 184 -13.32 17.83 12.88
C ARG A 184 -12.32 18.89 13.32
N GLY A 185 -11.02 18.60 13.20
CA GLY A 185 -9.92 19.51 13.54
C GLY A 185 -9.45 20.37 12.36
N ALA A 186 -8.91 21.55 12.67
CA ALA A 186 -8.16 22.35 11.71
C ALA A 186 -6.65 22.07 11.90
N PRO A 187 -5.88 21.86 10.81
CA PRO A 187 -6.33 21.85 9.41
C PRO A 187 -7.17 20.62 9.07
N PHE A 188 -8.16 20.79 8.19
CA PHE A 188 -8.95 19.67 7.68
C PHE A 188 -8.06 18.72 6.85
N THR A 189 -8.44 17.45 6.82
CA THR A 189 -7.71 16.39 6.12
C THR A 189 -8.32 16.14 4.75
N TRP A 190 -7.49 16.16 3.71
CA TRP A 190 -7.90 15.67 2.39
C TRP A 190 -7.95 14.14 2.41
N LEU A 191 -9.06 13.60 1.93
CA LEU A 191 -9.31 12.17 1.82
C LEU A 191 -9.49 11.82 0.35
N VAL A 192 -8.86 10.73 -0.10
CA VAL A 192 -9.18 10.07 -1.37
C VAL A 192 -10.07 8.88 -1.04
N ARG A 193 -11.23 8.80 -1.70
CA ARG A 193 -12.18 7.68 -1.57
C ARG A 193 -12.26 6.93 -2.88
N VAL A 194 -12.14 5.62 -2.78
CA VAL A 194 -12.29 4.67 -3.89
C VAL A 194 -13.55 3.86 -3.64
N ARG A 195 -14.51 3.93 -4.56
CA ARG A 195 -15.78 3.20 -4.55
C ARG A 195 -15.75 2.09 -5.59
N PHE A 196 -15.74 0.85 -5.14
CA PHE A 196 -15.73 -0.32 -5.99
C PHE A 196 -17.14 -0.65 -6.51
N ALA A 197 -17.19 -1.40 -7.61
CA ALA A 197 -18.45 -1.77 -8.28
C ALA A 197 -19.35 -2.66 -7.40
N ASP A 198 -18.79 -3.35 -6.42
CA ASP A 198 -19.51 -4.18 -5.46
C ASP A 198 -20.11 -3.36 -4.28
N GLY A 199 -19.98 -2.03 -4.31
CA GLY A 199 -20.48 -1.13 -3.28
C GLY A 199 -19.57 -0.98 -2.06
N SER A 200 -18.41 -1.64 -2.04
CA SER A 200 -17.40 -1.43 -1.01
C SER A 200 -16.59 -0.15 -1.24
N ARG A 201 -15.98 0.36 -0.16
CA ARG A 201 -15.24 1.63 -0.16
C ARG A 201 -13.87 1.45 0.48
N LEU A 202 -12.83 2.01 -0.12
CA LEU A 202 -11.51 2.15 0.46
C LEU A 202 -11.16 3.63 0.52
N SER A 203 -10.64 4.09 1.65
CA SER A 203 -10.30 5.51 1.86
C SER A 203 -8.89 5.65 2.40
N ALA A 204 -8.20 6.70 1.99
CA ALA A 204 -6.88 7.07 2.47
C ALA A 204 -6.78 8.59 2.61
N ARG A 205 -5.98 9.09 3.56
CA ARG A 205 -5.60 10.51 3.56
C ARG A 205 -4.84 10.80 2.27
N ALA A 206 -4.98 11.97 1.66
CA ALA A 206 -4.11 12.37 0.57
C ALA A 206 -2.67 12.58 1.10
N GLY A 207 -1.67 12.17 0.32
CA GLY A 207 -0.25 12.25 0.66
C GLY A 207 0.58 12.93 -0.41
N ASN A 208 1.83 13.23 -0.08
CA ASN A 208 2.75 13.96 -0.98
C ASN A 208 3.17 13.17 -2.23
N HIS A 209 3.00 11.84 -2.20
CA HIS A 209 3.34 10.93 -3.30
C HIS A 209 2.14 10.59 -4.18
N ASP A 210 1.02 11.27 -3.99
CA ASP A 210 -0.20 10.98 -4.73
C ASP A 210 -0.23 11.68 -6.08
N HIS A 211 -0.74 10.97 -7.07
CA HIS A 211 -1.16 11.52 -8.35
C HIS A 211 -2.66 11.33 -8.48
N LEU A 212 -3.37 12.42 -8.79
CA LEU A 212 -4.81 12.44 -9.02
C LEU A 212 -5.08 13.16 -10.35
N ALA A 213 -5.37 12.41 -11.41
CA ALA A 213 -5.71 12.98 -12.71
C ALA A 213 -7.09 13.67 -12.63
N GLY A 214 -7.12 14.99 -12.86
CA GLY A 214 -8.35 15.79 -12.87
C GLY A 214 -9.19 15.64 -14.14
#